data_AF-A0A945D2B3-F1
#
_entry.id   AF-A0A945D2B3-F1
#
_cell.length_a   1.000
_cell.length_b   1.000
_cell.length_c   1.000
_cell.angle_alpha   90.00
_cell.angle_beta   90.00
_cell.angle_gamma   90.00
#
_symmetry.space_group_name_H-M   'P 1'
#
loop_
_entity.id
_entity.type
_entity.pdbx_description
1 polymer ?
#
loop_
_entity_poly.entity_id
_entity_poly.type
_entity_poly.pdbx_seq_one_letter_code
_entity_poly.pdbx_strand_id
1 'polypeptide(L)'
;MKYFEKQTVVEIAADEDGNRIWYPWAVVGKGVVVDDEAALDQIRILKRRSRFGILFFVLALGFIPAWWNLVAIPVFVAWYLFELSKATKGLPVAGENASYIKFAKSLASTFSYGYLIALNLLLGISLAVMLFGPKENLSGLELRPLIIIVVLFATHTGYVLFLKYKCRPRAMGQ
;
A
#
# COMPACT_ATOMS: atom_id res chain seq x y z
N MET A 1 -9.08 12.89 15.58
CA MET A 1 -8.38 11.59 15.53
C MET A 1 -9.27 10.39 15.16
N LYS A 2 -10.56 10.36 15.56
CA LYS A 2 -11.52 9.27 15.25
C LYS A 2 -11.62 8.83 13.78
N TYR A 3 -11.38 9.72 12.81
CA TYR A 3 -11.41 9.38 11.38
C TYR A 3 -10.34 8.36 10.98
N PHE A 4 -9.18 8.37 11.64
CA PHE A 4 -8.07 7.45 11.35
C PHE A 4 -8.19 6.13 12.11
N GLU A 5 -8.91 6.08 13.23
CA GLU A 5 -9.16 4.84 13.99
C GLU A 5 -10.00 3.82 13.19
N LYS A 6 -11.02 4.29 12.46
CA LYS A 6 -11.82 3.43 11.57
C LYS A 6 -11.06 2.87 10.36
N GLN A 7 -9.87 3.39 10.05
CA GLN A 7 -9.07 2.97 8.89
C GLN A 7 -7.87 2.10 9.26
N THR A 8 -7.65 1.86 10.56
CA THR A 8 -6.72 0.87 11.10
C THR A 8 -7.41 -0.46 11.40
N VAL A 9 -8.55 -0.73 10.77
CA VAL A 9 -9.13 -2.08 10.78
C VAL A 9 -8.14 -2.97 10.04
N VAL A 10 -7.40 -3.78 10.80
CA VAL A 10 -6.67 -4.90 10.25
C VAL A 10 -7.76 -5.86 9.79
N GLU A 11 -7.93 -6.02 8.48
CA GLU A 11 -8.71 -7.15 8.00
C GLU A 11 -7.98 -8.41 8.42
N ILE A 12 -8.60 -9.10 9.36
CA ILE A 12 -8.20 -10.37 9.89
C ILE A 12 -9.16 -11.37 9.27
N ALA A 13 -8.63 -12.29 8.46
CA ALA A 13 -9.42 -13.44 8.04
C ALA A 13 -9.57 -14.39 9.23
N ALA A 14 -10.70 -15.06 9.33
CA ALA A 14 -10.81 -16.23 10.20
C ALA A 14 -10.32 -17.46 9.41
N ASP A 15 -9.46 -18.27 10.02
CA ASP A 15 -9.17 -19.63 9.57
C ASP A 15 -10.39 -20.55 9.73
N GLU A 16 -10.34 -21.78 9.21
CA GLU A 16 -11.33 -22.85 9.48
C GLU A 16 -11.48 -23.10 10.99
N ASP A 17 -10.41 -22.90 11.76
CA ASP A 17 -10.36 -23.00 13.22
C ASP A 17 -10.84 -21.73 13.96
N GLY A 18 -11.25 -20.68 13.23
CA GLY A 18 -11.65 -19.39 13.81
C GLY A 18 -10.48 -18.50 14.23
N ASN A 19 -9.24 -18.91 13.95
CA ASN A 19 -8.04 -18.15 14.27
C ASN A 19 -7.95 -16.86 13.46
N ARG A 20 -7.40 -15.82 14.08
CA ARG A 20 -7.25 -14.49 13.47
C ARG A 20 -6.01 -14.45 12.58
N ILE A 21 -6.17 -14.50 11.26
CA ILE A 21 -5.05 -14.48 10.30
C ILE A 21 -4.87 -13.09 9.68
N TRP A 22 -3.64 -12.57 9.77
CA TRP A 22 -3.19 -11.39 9.04
C TRP A 22 -2.24 -11.77 7.90
N TYR A 23 -2.37 -11.12 6.74
CA TYR A 23 -1.54 -11.39 5.56
C TYR A 23 -0.53 -10.25 5.31
N PRO A 24 0.71 -10.35 5.82
CA PRO A 24 1.73 -9.31 5.71
C PRO A 24 2.13 -9.00 4.26
N TRP A 25 2.19 -10.04 3.43
CA TRP A 25 2.71 -9.98 2.06
C TRP A 25 1.66 -9.99 0.99
N ALA A 26 0.42 -9.62 1.34
CA ALA A 26 -0.60 -9.27 0.37
C ALA A 26 -1.02 -10.42 -0.57
N VAL A 27 -0.24 -10.64 -1.64
CA VAL A 27 -0.46 -11.57 -2.74
C VAL A 27 0.50 -12.76 -2.69
N VAL A 28 1.66 -12.60 -2.05
CA VAL A 28 2.76 -13.56 -2.14
C VAL A 28 3.23 -13.88 -0.73
N GLY A 29 2.49 -14.73 -0.03
CA GLY A 29 2.95 -15.22 1.26
C GLY A 29 1.88 -15.90 2.08
N LYS A 30 2.39 -16.61 3.09
CA LYS A 30 1.59 -17.22 4.13
C LYS A 30 1.05 -16.14 5.07
N GLY A 31 -0.17 -16.34 5.55
CA GLY A 31 -0.70 -15.55 6.64
C GLY A 31 0.10 -15.77 7.93
N VAL A 32 -0.06 -14.89 8.89
CA VAL A 32 0.39 -15.09 10.27
C VAL A 32 -0.81 -15.04 11.18
N VAL A 33 -0.81 -15.90 12.19
CA VAL A 33 -1.86 -15.96 13.21
C VAL A 33 -1.59 -14.86 14.23
N VAL A 34 -2.63 -14.11 14.61
CA VAL A 34 -2.60 -12.94 15.48
C VAL A 34 -3.57 -13.16 16.64
N ASP A 35 -3.11 -13.89 17.65
CA ASP A 35 -3.95 -14.29 18.77
C ASP A 35 -4.02 -13.25 19.88
N ASP A 36 -2.97 -12.44 20.06
CA ASP A 36 -2.91 -11.41 21.09
C ASP A 36 -3.25 -10.00 20.55
N GLU A 37 -3.69 -9.12 21.46
CA GLU A 37 -3.97 -7.72 21.11
C GLU A 37 -2.67 -6.91 20.91
N ALA A 38 -1.55 -7.35 21.50
CA ALA A 38 -0.28 -6.64 21.40
C ALA A 38 0.34 -6.74 20.00
N ALA A 39 0.34 -7.92 19.37
CA ALA A 39 0.74 -8.10 17.97
C ALA A 39 -0.23 -7.37 17.04
N LEU A 40 -1.53 -7.37 17.36
CA LEU A 40 -2.50 -6.61 16.59
C LEU A 40 -2.19 -5.10 16.61
N ASP A 41 -1.79 -4.55 17.76
CA ASP A 41 -1.36 -3.17 17.88
C ASP A 41 -0.06 -2.88 17.11
N GLN A 42 0.90 -3.80 17.11
CA GLN A 42 2.10 -3.67 16.28
C GLN A 42 1.75 -3.62 14.79
N ILE A 43 0.82 -4.45 14.33
CA ILE A 43 0.34 -4.46 12.94
C ILE A 43 -0.39 -3.14 12.62
N ARG A 44 -1.21 -2.60 13.54
CA ARG A 44 -1.85 -1.29 13.37
C ARG A 44 -0.84 -0.16 13.24
N ILE A 45 0.21 -0.17 14.08
CA ILE A 45 1.30 0.81 14.03
C ILE A 45 2.04 0.70 12.70
N LEU A 46 2.40 -0.51 12.26
CA LEU A 46 3.05 -0.75 10.98
C LEU A 46 2.19 -0.21 9.83
N LYS A 47 0.89 -0.54 9.77
CA LYS A 47 -0.03 -0.06 8.73
C LYS A 47 -0.15 1.47 8.72
N ARG A 48 -0.14 2.10 9.89
CA ARG A 48 -0.16 3.57 10.00
C ARG A 48 1.14 4.16 9.46
N ARG A 49 2.28 3.66 9.91
CA ARG A 49 3.62 4.11 9.48
C ARG A 49 3.84 3.91 8.00
N SER A 50 3.47 2.75 7.44
CA SER A 50 3.64 2.47 6.02
C SER A 50 2.76 3.37 5.16
N ARG A 51 1.52 3.68 5.59
CA ARG A 51 0.64 4.61 4.85
C ARG A 51 1.22 6.02 4.72
N PHE A 52 1.71 6.57 5.82
CA PHE A 52 2.36 7.89 5.81
C PHE A 52 3.73 7.80 5.12
N GLY A 53 4.49 6.75 5.38
CA GLY A 53 5.79 6.49 4.76
C GLY A 53 5.72 6.44 3.24
N ILE A 54 4.76 5.69 2.68
CA ILE A 54 4.53 5.62 1.22
C ILE A 54 4.18 7.01 0.67
N LEU A 55 3.31 7.77 1.35
CA LEU A 55 2.92 9.10 0.89
C LEU A 55 4.12 10.06 0.86
N PHE A 56 4.90 10.12 1.94
CA PHE A 56 6.11 10.94 2.02
C PHE A 56 7.18 10.47 1.03
N PHE A 57 7.32 9.17 0.84
CA PHE A 57 8.26 8.59 -0.12
C PHE A 57 7.92 8.99 -1.55
N VAL A 58 6.65 8.84 -1.97
CA VAL A 58 6.19 9.26 -3.30
C VAL A 58 6.40 10.76 -3.51
N LEU A 59 6.12 11.60 -2.50
CA LEU A 59 6.42 13.02 -2.56
C LEU A 59 7.93 13.29 -2.74
N ALA A 60 8.77 12.63 -1.95
CA ALA A 60 10.22 12.79 -2.00
C ALA A 60 10.82 12.39 -3.37
N LEU A 61 10.29 11.34 -4.01
CA LEU A 61 10.70 10.93 -5.36
C LEU A 61 10.50 12.03 -6.41
N GLY A 62 9.56 12.96 -6.18
CA GLY A 62 9.34 14.12 -7.05
C GLY A 62 10.36 15.25 -6.89
N PHE A 63 11.12 15.27 -5.79
CA PHE A 63 12.08 16.33 -5.46
C PHE A 63 13.54 15.93 -5.65
N ILE A 64 13.83 14.63 -5.84
CA ILE A 64 15.19 14.13 -6.05
C ILE A 64 15.45 13.82 -7.53
N PRO A 65 16.70 13.93 -8.02
CA PRO A 65 17.02 13.54 -9.39
C PRO A 65 16.66 12.08 -9.69
N ALA A 66 16.23 11.81 -10.91
CA ALA A 66 15.72 10.50 -11.33
C ALA A 66 16.66 9.32 -10.99
N TRP A 67 17.96 9.49 -11.16
CA TRP A 67 18.95 8.46 -10.86
C TRP A 67 19.03 8.08 -9.36
N TRP A 68 18.70 9.01 -8.44
CA TRP A 68 18.61 8.69 -7.01
C TRP A 68 17.44 7.76 -6.70
N ASN A 69 16.41 7.71 -7.55
CA ASN A 69 15.27 6.80 -7.35
C ASN A 69 15.71 5.32 -7.41
N LEU A 70 16.78 5.02 -8.16
CA LEU A 70 17.36 3.68 -8.23
C LEU A 70 17.90 3.18 -6.88
N VAL A 71 18.29 4.10 -6.00
CA VAL A 71 18.78 3.78 -4.64
C VAL A 71 17.67 3.97 -3.61
N ALA A 72 16.87 5.03 -3.75
CA ALA A 72 15.80 5.35 -2.79
C ALA A 72 14.74 4.24 -2.72
N ILE A 73 14.37 3.63 -3.86
CA ILE A 73 13.37 2.56 -3.91
C ILE A 73 13.85 1.31 -3.15
N PRO A 74 15.03 0.72 -3.43
CA PRO A 74 15.54 -0.40 -2.65
C PRO A 74 15.67 -0.11 -1.16
N VAL A 75 16.11 1.10 -0.78
CA VAL A 75 16.24 1.50 0.63
C VAL A 75 14.87 1.54 1.31
N PHE A 76 13.86 2.12 0.66
CA PHE A 76 12.50 2.14 1.20
C PHE A 76 11.91 0.74 1.32
N VAL A 77 12.12 -0.11 0.31
CA VAL A 77 11.71 -1.52 0.36
C VAL A 77 12.39 -2.22 1.53
N ALA A 78 13.71 -2.11 1.68
CA ALA A 78 14.46 -2.72 2.78
C ALA A 78 13.95 -2.25 4.15
N TRP A 79 13.69 -0.96 4.33
CA TRP A 79 13.08 -0.42 5.55
C TRP A 79 11.71 -1.05 5.83
N TYR A 80 10.84 -1.12 4.81
CA TYR A 80 9.53 -1.73 4.95
C TYR A 80 9.63 -3.22 5.32
N LEU A 81 10.56 -3.96 4.70
CA LEU A 81 10.81 -5.37 5.02
C LEU A 81 11.29 -5.56 6.46
N PHE A 82 12.13 -4.65 6.95
CA PHE A 82 12.61 -4.69 8.32
C PHE A 82 11.49 -4.43 9.34
N GLU A 83 10.68 -3.39 9.13
CA GLU A 83 9.52 -3.10 9.99
C GLU A 83 8.48 -4.23 9.92
N LEU A 84 8.29 -4.82 8.74
CA LEU A 84 7.42 -5.99 8.54
C LEU A 84 7.92 -7.20 9.34
N SER A 85 9.21 -7.52 9.21
CA SER A 85 9.85 -8.61 9.96
C SER A 85 9.74 -8.39 11.46
N LYS A 86 9.89 -7.15 11.93
CA LYS A 86 9.73 -6.80 13.34
C LYS A 86 8.29 -7.06 13.83
N ALA A 87 7.29 -6.68 13.04
CA ALA A 87 5.88 -6.86 13.38
C ALA A 87 5.39 -8.32 13.29
N THR A 88 6.06 -9.16 12.49
CA THR A 88 5.71 -10.59 12.36
C THR A 88 6.58 -11.52 13.20
N LYS A 89 7.61 -10.99 13.88
CA LYS A 89 8.58 -11.81 14.60
C LYS A 89 7.91 -12.61 15.72
N GLY A 90 8.01 -13.93 15.63
CA GLY A 90 7.47 -14.84 16.64
C GLY A 90 5.98 -15.17 16.48
N LEU A 91 5.32 -14.66 15.44
CA LEU A 91 3.94 -15.06 15.14
C LEU A 91 3.89 -16.42 14.41
N PRO A 92 2.90 -17.29 14.72
CA PRO A 92 2.70 -18.53 14.00
C PRO A 92 2.37 -18.24 12.54
N VAL A 93 2.92 -19.04 11.63
CA VAL A 93 2.63 -18.91 10.20
C VAL A 93 1.42 -19.78 9.86
N ALA A 94 0.39 -19.20 9.27
CA ALA A 94 -0.79 -19.91 8.80
C ALA A 94 -0.44 -20.79 7.58
N GLY A 95 -1.10 -21.95 7.47
CA GLY A 95 -0.92 -22.87 6.34
C GLY A 95 -1.49 -22.33 5.03
N GLU A 96 -2.44 -21.39 5.12
CA GLU A 96 -3.13 -20.82 3.97
C GLU A 96 -2.35 -19.68 3.30
N ASN A 97 -2.39 -19.69 1.96
CA ASN A 97 -1.90 -18.58 1.15
C ASN A 97 -3.02 -17.55 0.93
N ALA A 98 -2.65 -16.27 0.92
CA ALA A 98 -3.57 -15.21 0.57
C ALA A 98 -4.07 -15.37 -0.87
N SER A 99 -5.39 -15.45 -1.06
CA SER A 99 -5.98 -15.29 -2.39
C SER A 99 -5.85 -13.83 -2.84
N TYR A 100 -5.35 -13.58 -4.06
CA TYR A 100 -5.23 -12.24 -4.65
C TYR A 100 -6.55 -11.44 -4.57
N ILE A 101 -7.69 -12.12 -4.69
CA ILE A 101 -9.01 -11.48 -4.61
C ILE A 101 -9.31 -10.99 -3.18
N LYS A 102 -9.00 -11.81 -2.16
CA LYS A 102 -9.13 -11.40 -0.74
C LYS A 102 -8.22 -10.20 -0.47
N PHE A 103 -7.00 -10.24 -1.00
CA PHE A 103 -6.06 -9.14 -0.87
C PHE A 103 -6.52 -7.84 -1.52
N ALA A 104 -6.98 -7.88 -2.77
CA ALA A 104 -7.44 -6.69 -3.49
C ALA A 104 -8.62 -6.02 -2.77
N LYS A 105 -9.53 -6.82 -2.19
CA LYS A 105 -10.59 -6.32 -1.30
C LYS A 105 -10.03 -5.67 -0.03
N SER A 106 -9.00 -6.28 0.56
CA SER A 106 -8.32 -5.76 1.75
C SER A 106 -7.59 -4.44 1.55
N LEU A 107 -6.92 -4.27 0.40
CA LEU A 107 -6.36 -2.98 0.00
C LEU A 107 -7.46 -1.94 -0.16
N ALA A 108 -8.52 -2.32 -0.89
CA ALA A 108 -9.64 -1.44 -1.15
C ALA A 108 -10.31 -0.99 0.15
N SER A 109 -10.39 -1.81 1.20
CA SER A 109 -10.95 -1.41 2.50
C SER A 109 -9.96 -0.58 3.32
N THR A 110 -8.66 -0.89 3.28
CA THR A 110 -7.61 -0.24 4.08
C THR A 110 -7.44 1.25 3.76
N PHE A 111 -7.53 1.65 2.49
CA PHE A 111 -7.31 3.04 2.07
C PHE A 111 -8.63 3.81 1.93
N SER A 112 -8.72 5.01 2.50
CA SER A 112 -9.92 5.85 2.29
C SER A 112 -10.03 6.31 0.85
N TYR A 113 -11.26 6.63 0.40
CA TYR A 113 -11.47 7.22 -0.92
C TYR A 113 -10.64 8.49 -1.09
N GLY A 114 -10.65 9.37 -0.08
CA GLY A 114 -9.84 10.59 -0.10
C GLY A 114 -8.35 10.32 -0.24
N TYR A 115 -7.82 9.30 0.45
CA TYR A 115 -6.41 8.90 0.32
C TYR A 115 -6.09 8.39 -1.08
N LEU A 116 -6.93 7.50 -1.63
CA LEU A 116 -6.71 6.96 -2.98
C LEU A 116 -6.82 8.06 -4.05
N ILE A 117 -7.76 9.00 -3.91
CA ILE A 117 -7.88 10.15 -4.82
C ILE A 117 -6.65 11.04 -4.71
N ALA A 118 -6.23 11.40 -3.49
CA ALA A 118 -5.03 12.21 -3.29
C ALA A 118 -3.77 11.53 -3.85
N LEU A 119 -3.62 10.22 -3.65
CA LEU A 119 -2.51 9.44 -4.20
C LEU A 119 -2.53 9.43 -5.73
N ASN A 120 -3.68 9.20 -6.37
CA ASN A 120 -3.79 9.26 -7.82
C ASN A 120 -3.52 10.67 -8.37
N LEU A 121 -3.97 11.73 -7.69
CA LEU A 121 -3.65 13.12 -8.08
C LEU A 121 -2.15 13.39 -7.97
N LEU A 122 -1.50 12.97 -6.89
CA LEU A 122 -0.05 13.12 -6.71
C LEU A 122 0.74 12.35 -7.78
N LEU A 123 0.32 11.13 -8.11
CA LEU A 123 0.92 10.35 -9.20
C LEU A 123 0.71 11.03 -10.55
N GLY A 124 -0.48 11.58 -10.80
CA GLY A 124 -0.80 12.34 -12.02
C GLY A 124 0.02 13.62 -12.16
N ILE A 125 0.19 14.37 -11.08
CA ILE A 125 1.06 15.56 -11.04
C ILE A 125 2.51 15.16 -11.29
N SER A 126 2.99 14.10 -10.63
CA SER A 126 4.35 13.59 -10.82
C SER A 126 4.59 13.19 -12.27
N LEU A 127 3.63 12.51 -12.89
CA LEU A 127 3.68 12.14 -14.31
C LEU A 127 3.67 13.38 -15.22
N ALA A 128 2.83 14.38 -14.93
CA ALA A 128 2.77 15.61 -15.71
C ALA A 128 4.09 16.39 -15.63
N VAL A 129 4.71 16.48 -14.45
CA VAL A 129 6.04 17.09 -14.26
C VAL A 129 7.11 16.32 -15.05
N MET A 130 7.05 14.98 -15.06
CA MET A 130 7.97 14.17 -15.86
C MET A 130 7.79 14.38 -17.38
N LEU A 131 6.55 14.51 -17.86
CA LEU A 131 6.24 14.65 -19.29
C LEU A 131 6.44 16.06 -19.84
N PHE A 132 6.12 17.08 -19.04
CA PHE A 132 6.06 18.49 -19.47
C PHE A 132 7.07 19.39 -18.75
N GLY A 133 7.83 18.87 -17.78
CA GLY A 133 8.85 19.63 -17.07
C GLY A 133 10.02 20.04 -17.99
N PRO A 134 10.86 20.99 -17.53
CA PRO A 134 12.01 21.47 -18.29
C PRO A 134 12.92 20.30 -18.67
N LYS A 135 13.08 20.05 -19.98
CA LYS A 135 13.87 18.93 -20.53
C LYS A 135 15.37 19.04 -20.26
N GLU A 136 15.78 20.18 -19.70
CA GLU A 136 17.15 20.58 -19.43
C GLU A 136 17.80 19.72 -18.32
N ASN A 137 17.00 19.07 -17.48
CA ASN A 137 17.45 18.36 -16.28
C ASN A 137 17.37 16.83 -16.34
N LEU A 138 16.84 16.23 -17.42
CA LEU A 138 16.64 14.79 -17.50
C LEU A 138 17.09 14.25 -18.86
N SER A 139 18.17 13.48 -18.86
CA SER A 139 18.57 12.75 -20.07
C SER A 139 17.44 11.77 -20.44
N GLY A 140 17.08 11.70 -21.73
CA GLY A 140 15.91 10.94 -22.20
C GLY A 140 15.93 9.43 -21.89
N LEU A 141 17.07 8.90 -21.44
CA LEU A 141 17.25 7.52 -20.99
C LEU A 141 16.69 7.29 -19.57
N GLU A 142 16.73 8.29 -18.69
CA GLU A 142 16.30 8.18 -17.28
C GLU A 142 14.77 8.33 -17.09
N LEU A 143 14.11 9.01 -18.02
CA LEU A 143 12.66 9.31 -17.94
C LEU A 143 11.75 8.10 -18.20
N ARG A 144 12.15 7.21 -19.11
CA ARG A 144 11.31 6.10 -19.58
C ARG A 144 10.94 5.07 -18.48
N PRO A 145 11.88 4.54 -17.67
CA PRO A 145 11.51 3.58 -16.63
C PRO A 145 10.65 4.20 -15.52
N LEU A 146 10.89 5.47 -15.17
CA LEU A 146 10.09 6.18 -14.18
C LEU A 146 8.64 6.39 -14.62
N ILE A 147 8.42 6.78 -15.89
CA ILE A 147 7.08 6.90 -16.46
C ILE A 147 6.34 5.57 -16.37
N ILE A 148 6.99 4.45 -16.73
CA ILE A 148 6.38 3.11 -16.64
C ILE A 148 5.98 2.77 -15.21
N ILE A 149 6.86 3.01 -14.24
CA ILE A 149 6.58 2.76 -12.82
C ILE A 149 5.39 3.59 -12.34
N VAL A 150 5.36 4.89 -12.65
CA VAL A 150 4.26 5.79 -12.24
C VAL A 150 2.93 5.37 -12.88
N VAL A 151 2.92 4.99 -14.15
CA VAL A 151 1.71 4.51 -14.86
C VAL A 151 1.21 3.19 -14.27
N LEU A 152 2.10 2.24 -13.98
CA LEU A 152 1.74 0.97 -13.35
C LEU A 152 1.14 1.21 -11.95
N PHE A 153 1.75 2.09 -11.16
CA PHE A 153 1.24 2.45 -9.84
C PHE A 153 -0.13 3.14 -9.92
N ALA A 154 -0.29 4.11 -10.82
CA ALA A 154 -1.56 4.82 -11.02
C ALA A 154 -2.68 3.88 -11.48
N THR A 155 -2.36 2.94 -12.37
CA THR A 155 -3.32 1.93 -12.86
C THR A 155 -3.72 0.98 -11.73
N HIS A 156 -2.76 0.56 -10.89
CA HIS A 156 -3.05 -0.29 -9.74
C HIS A 156 -3.89 0.45 -8.68
N THR A 157 -3.55 1.70 -8.34
CA THR A 157 -4.33 2.51 -7.38
C THR A 157 -5.71 2.86 -7.92
N GLY A 158 -5.85 3.12 -9.21
CA GLY A 158 -7.13 3.31 -9.89
C GLY A 158 -7.99 2.04 -9.87
N TYR A 159 -7.39 0.88 -10.08
CA TYR A 159 -8.09 -0.41 -9.97
C TYR A 159 -8.58 -0.69 -8.54
N VAL A 160 -7.76 -0.41 -7.53
CA VAL A 160 -8.16 -0.52 -6.11
C VAL A 160 -9.32 0.43 -5.79
N LEU A 161 -9.28 1.66 -6.29
CA LEU A 161 -10.38 2.62 -6.16
C LEU A 161 -11.67 2.13 -6.83
N PHE A 162 -11.56 1.56 -8.04
CA PHE A 162 -12.68 0.97 -8.76
C PHE A 162 -13.31 -0.22 -8.01
N LEU A 163 -12.49 -1.13 -7.47
CA LEU A 163 -12.97 -2.24 -6.65
C LEU A 163 -13.69 -1.72 -5.40
N LYS A 164 -13.13 -0.71 -4.73
CA LYS A 164 -13.77 -0.09 -3.55
C LYS A 164 -15.14 0.48 -3.90
N TYR A 165 -15.27 1.12 -5.07
CA TYR A 165 -16.54 1.65 -5.58
C TYR A 165 -17.56 0.55 -5.85
N LYS A 166 -17.14 -0.51 -6.54
CA LYS A 166 -18.01 -1.65 -6.90
C LYS A 166 -18.45 -2.47 -5.69
N CYS A 167 -17.61 -2.61 -4.68
CA CYS A 167 -17.90 -3.35 -3.45
C CYS A 167 -18.68 -2.53 -2.41
N ARG A 168 -19.04 -1.27 -2.69
CA ARG A 168 -19.92 -0.51 -1.80
C ARG A 168 -21.26 -1.24 -1.75
N PRO A 169 -21.78 -1.64 -0.57
CA PRO A 169 -23.15 -2.08 -0.48
C PRO A 169 -24.01 -0.96 -1.05
N ARG A 170 -24.72 -1.24 -2.16
CA ARG A 170 -25.78 -0.33 -2.60
C ARG A 170 -26.66 -0.18 -1.37
N ALA A 171 -26.76 1.04 -0.85
CA ALA A 171 -27.79 1.32 0.14
C ALA A 171 -29.08 0.87 -0.55
N MET A 172 -29.61 -0.28 -0.14
CA MET A 172 -30.94 -0.67 -0.56
C MET A 172 -31.81 0.47 -0.07
N GLY A 173 -32.46 1.14 -1.02
CA GLY A 173 -33.32 2.27 -0.71
C GLY A 173 -34.28 1.89 0.40
N GLN A 174 -34.23 2.67 1.48
CA GLN A 174 -35.41 2.98 2.25
C GLN A 174 -36.14 4.11 1.52
#